data_AF-A0A2E1NZQ1-F1
#
_entry.id   AF-A0A2E1NZQ1-F1
#
_cell.length_a   1.000
_cell.length_b   1.000
_cell.length_c   1.000
_cell.angle_alpha   90.00
_cell.angle_beta   90.00
_cell.angle_gamma   90.00
#
_symmetry.space_group_name_H-M   'P 1'
#
loop_
_entity.id
_entity.type
_entity.pdbx_description
1 polymer ?
#
loop_
_entity_poly.entity_id
_entity_poly.type
_entity_poly.pdbx_seq_one_letter_code
_entity_poly.pdbx_strand_id
1 'polypeptide(L)'
;MFWKKRTKKWPKVDSCSEVQYFIDQMCLDYKVPQIKVIVKSKKWIEWFTGLGTMACAFWVPEDNLGIEFRRFIAFDGEACRISGKDRNVPVKVKHRHQAATRVHIIIHEFIHHYFYHQGMVDEGHGRNFKKMERQINAEYGIYFFYASNNYATWFHDFWGFPFGRRPPTPADRGWRKEVKQ
;
A
#
# COMPACT_ATOMS: atom_id res chain seq x y z
N MET A 1 6.16 27.88 13.64
CA MET A 1 4.82 27.49 14.12
C MET A 1 4.48 26.13 13.50
N PHE A 2 4.88 25.02 14.14
CA PHE A 2 4.71 23.67 13.60
C PHE A 2 3.28 23.19 13.87
N TRP A 3 2.35 23.61 13.01
CA TRP A 3 0.99 23.08 13.02
C TRP A 3 1.09 21.58 12.75
N LYS A 4 0.76 20.76 13.76
CA LYS A 4 0.53 19.33 13.60
C LYS A 4 -0.50 19.16 12.48
N LYS A 5 -0.09 18.86 11.24
CA LYS A 5 -0.97 18.17 10.30
C LYS A 5 -1.48 16.97 11.08
N ARG A 6 -2.78 16.92 11.37
CA ARG A 6 -3.38 15.75 12.02
C ARG A 6 -3.04 14.55 11.14
N THR A 7 -2.22 13.64 11.66
CA THR A 7 -1.90 12.41 10.95
C THR A 7 -3.20 11.66 10.72
N LYS A 8 -3.41 11.21 9.48
CA LYS A 8 -4.50 10.31 9.11
C LYS A 8 -4.38 9.04 9.97
N LYS A 9 -5.52 8.47 10.35
CA LYS A 9 -5.56 7.15 10.99
C LYS A 9 -5.05 6.11 9.99
N TRP A 10 -4.39 5.07 10.48
CA TRP A 10 -3.97 3.97 9.62
C TRP A 10 -5.20 3.32 8.98
N PRO A 11 -5.16 3.01 7.68
CA PRO A 11 -6.31 2.43 7.00
C PRO A 11 -6.49 0.98 7.46
N LYS A 12 -7.75 0.54 7.54
CA LYS A 12 -8.06 -0.88 7.67
C LYS A 12 -7.87 -1.50 6.29
N VAL A 13 -6.95 -2.45 6.17
CA VAL A 13 -6.51 -3.06 4.89
C VAL A 13 -6.23 -4.55 5.09
N ASP A 14 -7.13 -5.24 5.81
CA ASP A 14 -6.97 -6.67 6.12
C ASP A 14 -7.45 -7.56 4.98
N SER A 15 -8.29 -7.03 4.08
CA SER A 15 -8.92 -7.76 2.97
C SER A 15 -8.85 -7.01 1.64
N CYS A 16 -9.05 -7.73 0.54
CA CYS A 16 -9.06 -7.17 -0.81
C CYS A 16 -10.04 -5.99 -0.98
N SER A 17 -11.25 -6.07 -0.41
CA SER A 17 -12.24 -4.99 -0.50
C SER A 17 -11.84 -3.75 0.29
N GLU A 18 -11.19 -3.92 1.43
CA GLU A 18 -10.67 -2.83 2.23
C GLU A 18 -9.47 -2.14 1.57
N VAL A 19 -8.60 -2.91 0.89
CA VAL A 19 -7.53 -2.36 0.05
C VAL A 19 -8.11 -1.63 -1.15
N GLN A 20 -9.13 -2.19 -1.81
CA GLN A 20 -9.85 -1.52 -2.90
C GLN A 20 -10.41 -0.18 -2.43
N TYR A 21 -11.14 -0.15 -1.31
CA TYR A 21 -11.66 1.09 -0.73
C TYR A 21 -10.55 2.10 -0.44
N PHE A 22 -9.42 1.65 0.11
CA PHE A 22 -8.30 2.54 0.39
C PHE A 22 -7.71 3.14 -0.89
N ILE A 23 -7.50 2.33 -1.93
CA ILE A 23 -7.03 2.78 -3.24
C ILE A 23 -8.04 3.71 -3.91
N ASP A 24 -9.34 3.42 -3.83
CA ASP A 24 -10.40 4.28 -4.40
C ASP A 24 -10.37 5.68 -3.77
N GLN A 25 -10.17 5.77 -2.45
CA GLN A 25 -9.99 7.06 -1.77
C GLN A 25 -8.71 7.78 -2.23
N MET A 26 -7.61 7.05 -2.45
CA MET A 26 -6.39 7.65 -3.01
C MET A 26 -6.59 8.13 -4.46
N CYS A 27 -7.31 7.38 -5.29
CA CYS A 27 -7.67 7.80 -6.64
C CYS A 27 -8.44 9.13 -6.63
N LEU A 28 -9.38 9.29 -5.71
CA LEU A 28 -10.13 10.55 -5.52
C LEU A 28 -9.22 11.69 -5.05
N ASP A 29 -8.44 11.46 -3.97
CA ASP A 29 -7.56 12.46 -3.37
C ASP A 29 -6.51 13.00 -4.37
N TYR A 30 -5.95 12.12 -5.20
CA TYR A 30 -4.86 12.42 -6.12
C TYR A 30 -5.29 12.52 -7.58
N LYS A 31 -6.60 12.48 -7.86
CA LYS A 31 -7.20 12.57 -9.21
C LYS A 31 -6.61 11.56 -10.19
N VAL A 32 -6.42 10.32 -9.75
CA VAL A 32 -5.96 9.21 -10.60
C VAL A 32 -7.18 8.41 -11.05
N PRO A 33 -7.27 7.95 -12.33
CA PRO A 33 -8.35 7.08 -12.77
C PRO A 33 -8.48 5.82 -11.92
N GLN A 34 -9.64 5.19 -11.96
CA GLN A 34 -9.93 4.03 -11.12
C GLN A 34 -8.92 2.89 -11.35
N ILE A 35 -8.48 2.29 -10.24
CA ILE A 35 -7.52 1.18 -10.22
C ILE A 35 -8.21 -0.03 -9.60
N LYS A 36 -8.13 -1.17 -10.28
CA LYS A 36 -8.66 -2.44 -9.77
C LYS A 36 -7.63 -3.17 -8.93
N VAL A 37 -8.01 -3.54 -7.71
CA VAL A 37 -7.17 -4.33 -6.81
C VAL A 37 -7.45 -5.82 -6.99
N ILE A 38 -6.38 -6.60 -7.12
CA ILE A 38 -6.40 -8.06 -7.20
C ILE A 38 -5.55 -8.61 -6.05
N VAL A 39 -6.14 -9.50 -5.24
CA VAL A 39 -5.42 -10.21 -4.18
C VAL A 39 -5.71 -11.70 -4.30
N LYS A 40 -4.67 -12.52 -4.33
CA LYS A 40 -4.75 -13.99 -4.23
C LYS A 40 -3.79 -14.47 -3.15
N SER A 41 -4.12 -15.56 -2.43
CA SER A 41 -3.31 -15.97 -1.27
C SER A 41 -1.92 -16.52 -1.63
N LYS A 42 -1.78 -17.20 -2.78
CA LYS A 42 -0.51 -17.84 -3.20
C LYS A 42 0.46 -16.83 -3.81
N LYS A 43 1.77 -17.12 -3.80
CA LYS A 43 2.80 -16.38 -4.53
C LYS A 43 2.61 -16.49 -6.04
N TRP A 44 1.72 -15.67 -6.59
CA TRP A 44 1.33 -15.72 -8.01
C TRP A 44 1.93 -14.56 -8.80
N ILE A 45 2.33 -13.49 -8.12
CA ILE A 45 2.91 -12.31 -8.77
C ILE A 45 4.28 -12.62 -9.34
N GLU A 46 5.09 -13.40 -8.61
CA GLU A 46 6.40 -13.85 -9.06
C GLU A 46 6.37 -14.56 -10.42
N TRP A 47 5.22 -15.14 -10.83
CA TRP A 47 5.07 -15.82 -12.13
C TRP A 47 5.12 -14.89 -13.35
N PHE A 48 4.84 -13.59 -13.18
CA PHE A 48 4.80 -12.65 -14.31
C PHE A 48 5.60 -11.37 -14.09
N THR A 49 6.17 -11.13 -12.90
CA THR A 49 6.97 -9.93 -12.61
C THR A 49 8.42 -10.22 -12.21
N GLY A 50 8.74 -11.48 -11.84
CA GLY A 50 10.06 -11.91 -11.40
C GLY A 50 10.14 -12.31 -9.92
N LEU A 51 11.16 -13.10 -9.58
CA LEU A 51 11.37 -13.70 -8.25
C LEU A 51 11.43 -12.64 -7.14
N GLY A 52 10.73 -12.88 -6.03
CA GLY A 52 10.72 -12.01 -4.85
C GLY A 52 9.73 -10.85 -4.90
N THR A 53 8.99 -10.67 -6.00
CA THR A 53 7.95 -9.64 -6.11
C THR A 53 6.70 -10.06 -5.35
N MET A 54 6.19 -9.19 -4.48
CA MET A 54 4.96 -9.46 -3.71
C MET A 54 3.78 -8.55 -4.05
N ALA A 55 4.03 -7.50 -4.83
CA ALA A 55 3.01 -6.58 -5.30
C ALA A 55 3.44 -5.98 -6.64
N CYS A 56 2.49 -5.62 -7.49
CA CYS A 56 2.78 -5.06 -8.81
C CYS A 56 1.63 -4.19 -9.32
N ALA A 57 1.97 -2.96 -9.71
CA ALA A 57 1.15 -2.10 -10.54
C ALA A 57 1.36 -2.40 -12.03
N PHE A 58 0.27 -2.56 -12.77
CA PHE A 58 0.31 -2.74 -14.23
C PHE A 58 -0.95 -2.17 -14.89
N TRP A 59 -0.87 -1.92 -16.19
CA TRP A 59 -1.97 -1.37 -16.98
C TRP A 59 -2.06 -2.08 -18.32
N VAL A 60 -3.26 -2.08 -18.90
CA VAL A 60 -3.51 -2.60 -20.25
C VAL A 60 -3.70 -1.40 -21.18
N PRO A 61 -3.05 -1.37 -22.35
CA PRO A 61 -3.25 -0.33 -23.35
C PRO A 61 -4.73 -0.12 -23.68
N GLU A 62 -5.07 1.07 -24.16
CA GLU A 62 -6.38 1.31 -24.74
C GLU A 62 -6.52 0.48 -26.02
N ASP A 63 -7.46 -0.46 -25.99
CA ASP A 63 -7.88 -1.24 -27.15
C ASP A 63 -9.41 -1.30 -27.20
N ASN A 64 -9.95 -1.66 -28.36
CA ASN A 64 -11.40 -1.77 -28.59
C ASN A 64 -12.05 -2.96 -27.85
N LEU A 65 -11.40 -3.60 -26.87
CA LEU A 65 -11.88 -4.83 -26.21
C LEU A 65 -12.92 -4.59 -25.11
N GLY A 66 -13.38 -3.35 -24.88
CA GLY A 66 -14.45 -3.07 -23.91
C GLY A 66 -14.12 -3.42 -22.46
N ILE A 67 -12.82 -3.46 -22.09
CA ILE A 67 -12.40 -3.78 -20.72
C ILE A 67 -12.76 -2.61 -19.79
N GLU A 68 -13.57 -2.90 -18.77
CA GLU A 68 -14.06 -1.94 -17.77
C GLU A 68 -12.93 -1.26 -16.98
N PHE A 69 -11.87 -2.01 -16.64
CA PHE A 69 -10.72 -1.53 -15.88
C PHE A 69 -9.45 -1.61 -16.71
N ARG A 70 -8.66 -0.53 -16.73
CA ARG A 70 -7.37 -0.47 -17.46
C ARG A 70 -6.14 -0.43 -16.57
N ARG A 71 -6.33 -0.20 -15.26
CA ARG A 71 -5.27 -0.06 -14.27
C ARG A 71 -5.48 -1.07 -13.17
N PHE A 72 -4.42 -1.78 -12.79
CA PHE A 72 -4.48 -2.86 -11.84
C PHE A 72 -3.35 -2.76 -10.82
N ILE A 73 -3.63 -3.15 -9.59
CA ILE A 73 -2.60 -3.48 -8.60
C ILE A 73 -2.86 -4.90 -8.11
N ALA A 74 -1.87 -5.75 -8.27
CA ALA A 74 -1.86 -7.11 -7.74
C ALA A 74 -1.09 -7.16 -6.41
N PHE A 75 -1.60 -7.93 -5.45
CA PHE A 75 -0.89 -8.30 -4.21
C PHE A 75 -0.88 -9.82 -4.00
N ASP A 76 0.26 -10.33 -3.55
CA ASP A 76 0.38 -11.66 -2.95
C ASP A 76 -0.15 -11.59 -1.51
N GLY A 77 -1.32 -12.18 -1.28
CA GLY A 77 -2.08 -12.03 -0.04
C GLY A 77 -1.31 -12.51 1.20
N GLU A 78 -0.60 -13.64 1.12
CA GLU A 78 0.22 -14.12 2.23
C GLU A 78 1.43 -13.22 2.53
N ALA A 79 2.12 -12.77 1.49
CA ALA A 79 3.31 -11.94 1.61
C ALA A 79 2.98 -10.54 2.14
N CYS A 80 1.94 -9.91 1.57
CA CYS A 80 1.45 -8.59 1.97
C CYS A 80 0.54 -8.63 3.21
N ARG A 81 0.14 -9.82 3.68
CA ARG A 81 -0.80 -10.02 4.80
C ARG A 81 -2.17 -9.37 4.56
N ILE A 82 -2.73 -9.62 3.39
CA ILE A 82 -4.04 -9.16 2.92
C ILE A 82 -4.83 -10.42 2.51
N SER A 83 -6.04 -10.59 3.03
CA SER A 83 -6.88 -11.72 2.61
C SER A 83 -7.46 -11.47 1.22
N GLY A 84 -7.22 -12.42 0.30
CA GLY A 84 -7.87 -12.46 -1.01
C GLY A 84 -9.32 -12.94 -0.92
N LYS A 85 -10.03 -12.94 -2.06
CA LYS A 85 -11.41 -13.46 -2.15
C LYS A 85 -11.49 -14.98 -1.89
N ASP A 86 -10.37 -15.67 -2.08
CA ASP A 86 -10.18 -17.09 -1.82
C ASP A 86 -10.04 -17.43 -0.33
N ARG A 87 -10.07 -16.42 0.57
CA ARG A 87 -9.90 -16.60 2.01
C ARG A 87 -10.79 -15.69 2.84
N ASN A 88 -11.59 -16.29 3.72
CA ASN A 88 -12.50 -15.55 4.62
C ASN A 88 -11.86 -15.09 5.95
N VAL A 89 -10.60 -15.47 6.20
CA VAL A 89 -9.90 -15.15 7.47
C VAL A 89 -8.72 -14.21 7.19
N PRO A 90 -8.65 -13.04 7.87
CA PRO A 90 -7.52 -12.12 7.77
C PRO A 90 -6.18 -12.81 8.04
N VAL A 91 -5.17 -12.46 7.24
CA VAL A 91 -3.80 -12.95 7.47
C VAL A 91 -3.26 -12.31 8.75
N LYS A 92 -2.67 -13.12 9.63
CA LYS A 92 -2.17 -12.65 10.93
C LYS A 92 -1.05 -11.62 10.75
N VAL A 93 -1.20 -10.46 11.38
CA VAL A 93 -0.15 -9.44 11.54
C VAL A 93 0.36 -9.54 12.97
N LYS A 94 1.59 -10.03 13.14
CA LYS A 94 2.19 -10.31 14.45
C LYS A 94 2.85 -9.08 15.07
N HIS A 95 3.35 -8.17 14.22
CA HIS A 95 4.17 -7.06 14.67
C HIS A 95 3.71 -5.74 14.04
N ARG A 96 3.84 -4.64 14.78
CA ARG A 96 3.47 -3.30 14.30
C ARG A 96 4.18 -2.90 13.01
N HIS A 97 5.47 -3.25 12.85
CA HIS A 97 6.17 -2.96 11.60
C HIS A 97 5.51 -3.64 10.39
N GLN A 98 4.93 -4.85 10.56
CA GLN A 98 4.24 -5.54 9.46
C GLN A 98 2.96 -4.81 9.04
N ALA A 99 2.25 -4.18 9.98
CA ALA A 99 1.12 -3.33 9.65
C ALA A 99 1.56 -2.09 8.84
N ALA A 100 2.67 -1.46 9.23
CA ALA A 100 3.24 -0.33 8.50
C ALA A 100 3.71 -0.72 7.10
N THR A 101 4.45 -1.82 6.98
CA THR A 101 4.93 -2.35 5.70
C THR A 101 3.80 -2.61 4.73
N ARG A 102 2.67 -3.17 5.20
CA ARG A 102 1.49 -3.39 4.36
C ARG A 102 0.90 -2.08 3.82
N VAL A 103 0.74 -1.07 4.67
CA VAL A 103 0.24 0.25 4.24
C VAL A 103 1.21 0.88 3.24
N HIS A 104 2.51 0.80 3.53
CA HIS A 104 3.57 1.29 2.65
C HIS A 104 3.55 0.62 1.27
N ILE A 105 3.42 -0.71 1.19
CA ILE A 105 3.36 -1.46 -0.08
C ILE A 105 2.14 -1.02 -0.91
N ILE A 106 0.98 -0.82 -0.29
CA ILE A 106 -0.21 -0.34 -1.02
C ILE A 106 0.02 1.06 -1.59
N ILE A 107 0.62 1.95 -0.79
CA ILE A 107 1.00 3.30 -1.23
C ILE A 107 2.04 3.24 -2.37
N HIS A 108 3.03 2.36 -2.26
CA HIS A 108 4.08 2.16 -3.27
C HIS A 108 3.48 1.86 -4.64
N GLU A 109 2.60 0.85 -4.71
CA GLU A 109 1.97 0.46 -5.97
C GLU A 109 1.01 1.52 -6.52
N PHE A 110 0.34 2.26 -5.65
CA PHE A 110 -0.49 3.39 -6.08
C PHE A 110 0.34 4.48 -6.78
N ILE A 111 1.55 4.76 -6.29
CA ILE A 111 2.40 5.82 -6.81
C ILE A 111 2.83 5.52 -8.25
N HIS A 112 3.09 4.26 -8.61
CA HIS A 112 3.35 3.87 -9.99
C HIS A 112 2.23 4.33 -10.93
N HIS A 113 0.96 4.12 -10.55
CA HIS A 113 -0.19 4.59 -11.32
C HIS A 113 -0.32 6.10 -11.35
N TYR A 114 0.00 6.80 -10.26
CA TYR A 114 0.01 8.25 -10.23
C TYR A 114 1.01 8.82 -11.25
N PHE A 115 2.26 8.35 -11.24
CA PHE A 115 3.29 8.83 -12.17
C PHE A 115 2.96 8.50 -13.62
N TYR A 116 2.46 7.27 -13.89
CA TYR A 116 1.96 6.89 -15.20
C TYR A 116 0.86 7.84 -15.68
N HIS A 117 -0.10 8.19 -14.81
CA HIS A 117 -1.18 9.11 -15.16
C HIS A 117 -0.69 10.54 -15.44
N GLN A 118 0.37 11.00 -14.78
CA GLN A 118 0.99 12.30 -15.06
C GLN A 118 1.83 12.32 -16.34
N GLY A 119 1.88 11.22 -17.11
CA GLY A 119 2.70 11.12 -18.33
C GLY A 119 4.20 11.12 -18.03
N MET A 120 4.59 10.85 -16.78
CA MET A 120 6.00 10.77 -16.41
C MET A 120 6.52 9.39 -16.82
N VAL A 121 7.54 9.37 -17.67
CA VAL A 121 8.21 8.14 -18.07
C VAL A 121 8.83 7.52 -16.82
N ASP A 122 8.53 6.24 -16.62
CA ASP A 122 8.96 5.46 -15.46
C ASP A 122 10.49 5.33 -15.43
N GLU A 123 11.16 6.17 -14.63
CA GLU A 123 12.57 5.98 -14.25
C GLU A 123 12.72 4.95 -13.11
N GLY A 124 11.67 4.18 -12.81
CA GLY A 124 11.56 3.36 -11.62
C GLY A 124 11.41 4.21 -10.36
N HIS A 125 12.12 3.84 -9.30
CA HIS A 125 12.07 4.50 -7.98
C HIS A 125 12.96 5.75 -7.90
N GLY A 126 12.81 6.68 -8.84
CA GLY A 126 13.57 7.93 -8.93
C GLY A 126 13.31 8.90 -7.77
N ARG A 127 13.97 10.08 -7.80
CA ARG A 127 13.88 11.09 -6.72
C ARG A 127 12.44 11.54 -6.46
N ASN A 128 11.66 11.74 -7.51
CA ASN A 128 10.28 12.21 -7.41
C ASN A 128 9.37 11.12 -6.82
N PHE A 129 9.54 9.86 -7.25
CA PHE A 129 8.86 8.71 -6.66
C PHE A 129 9.10 8.64 -5.16
N LYS A 130 10.38 8.65 -4.75
CA LYS A 130 10.78 8.56 -3.34
C LYS A 130 10.26 9.73 -2.50
N LYS A 131 10.22 10.93 -3.08
CA LYS A 131 9.66 12.12 -2.42
C LYS A 131 8.16 11.94 -2.17
N MET A 132 7.41 11.50 -3.17
CA MET A 132 5.98 11.25 -3.05
C MET A 132 5.68 10.11 -2.07
N GLU A 133 6.44 9.02 -2.13
CA GLU A 133 6.28 7.88 -1.23
C GLU A 133 6.45 8.29 0.23
N ARG A 134 7.50 9.06 0.54
CA ARG A 134 7.69 9.63 1.88
C ARG A 134 6.55 10.56 2.28
N GLN A 135 6.09 11.42 1.36
CA GLN A 135 5.02 12.37 1.64
C GLN A 135 3.71 11.66 2.02
N ILE A 136 3.28 10.69 1.22
CA ILE A 136 2.02 9.96 1.47
C ILE A 136 2.12 9.11 2.74
N ASN A 137 3.22 8.38 2.95
CA ASN A 137 3.41 7.60 4.17
C ASN A 137 3.41 8.49 5.43
N ALA A 138 4.01 9.68 5.36
CA ALA A 138 4.01 10.64 6.46
C ALA A 138 2.61 11.16 6.82
N GLU A 139 1.64 11.17 5.89
CA GLU A 139 0.24 11.47 6.21
C GLU A 139 -0.32 10.48 7.24
N TYR A 140 0.11 9.23 7.22
CA TYR A 140 -0.26 8.18 8.17
C TYR A 140 0.71 8.10 9.37
N GLY A 141 1.67 9.02 9.48
CA GLY A 141 2.71 8.96 10.51
C GLY A 141 3.65 7.76 10.37
N ILE A 142 3.79 7.21 9.15
CA ILE A 142 4.71 6.13 8.83
C ILE A 142 5.95 6.76 8.19
N TYR A 143 7.11 6.54 8.81
CA TYR A 143 8.40 6.99 8.32
C TYR A 143 9.32 5.77 8.17
N PHE A 144 10.33 5.88 7.30
CA PHE A 144 11.22 4.76 6.97
C PHE A 144 12.50 5.26 6.30
N PHE A 145 13.50 4.40 6.24
CA PHE A 145 14.75 4.60 5.49
C PHE A 145 14.77 3.72 4.25
N TYR A 146 15.42 4.15 3.17
CA TYR A 146 15.73 3.23 2.07
C TYR A 146 17.05 2.54 2.36
N ALA A 147 17.08 1.22 2.17
CA ALA A 147 18.32 0.47 2.11
C ALA A 147 19.05 0.74 0.77
N SER A 148 20.31 0.30 0.67
CA SER A 148 21.13 0.44 -0.54
C SER A 148 20.52 -0.23 -1.77
N ASN A 149 19.68 -1.25 -1.57
CA ASN A 149 18.91 -1.92 -2.60
C ASN A 149 17.60 -1.19 -2.97
N ASN A 150 17.42 0.06 -2.52
CA ASN A 150 16.24 0.91 -2.74
C ASN A 150 14.93 0.45 -2.10
N TYR A 151 14.93 -0.56 -1.21
CA TYR A 151 13.74 -0.97 -0.49
C TYR A 151 13.57 -0.19 0.82
N ALA A 152 12.34 0.16 1.16
CA ALA A 152 12.01 0.72 2.45
C ALA A 152 12.28 -0.28 3.59
N THR A 153 12.98 0.19 4.60
CA THR A 153 13.37 -0.57 5.79
C THR A 153 13.23 0.31 7.03
N TRP A 154 13.33 -0.31 8.21
CA TRP A 154 13.32 0.40 9.49
C TRP A 154 12.12 1.34 9.66
N PHE A 155 10.89 0.83 9.56
CA PHE A 155 9.69 1.64 9.76
C PHE A 155 9.61 2.20 11.19
N HIS A 156 9.41 3.51 11.31
CA HIS A 156 9.45 4.28 12.56
C HIS A 156 8.38 5.38 12.60
N ASP A 157 8.14 5.95 13.79
CA ASP A 157 7.28 7.12 13.97
C ASP A 157 8.03 8.44 13.73
N PHE A 158 7.33 9.56 13.92
CA PHE A 158 7.90 10.90 13.73
C PHE A 158 9.14 11.18 14.59
N TRP A 159 9.24 10.55 15.76
CA TRP A 159 10.37 10.74 16.69
C TRP A 159 11.54 9.79 16.40
N GLY A 160 11.44 8.97 15.36
CA GLY A 160 12.46 7.97 15.03
C GLY A 160 12.34 6.69 15.84
N PHE A 161 11.29 6.50 16.66
CA PHE A 161 11.12 5.26 17.40
C PHE A 161 10.65 4.14 16.45
N PRO A 162 11.39 3.03 16.36
CA PRO A 162 11.04 1.95 15.45
C PRO A 162 9.72 1.32 15.87
N PHE A 163 8.88 0.98 14.90
CA PHE A 163 7.64 0.25 15.17
C PHE A 163 7.90 -1.14 15.76
N GLY A 164 9.06 -1.73 15.46
CA GLY A 164 9.60 -2.89 16.15
C GLY A 164 8.75 -4.16 16.06
N ARG A 165 9.02 -5.10 16.97
CA ARG A 165 8.37 -6.43 17.04
C ARG A 165 7.19 -6.49 18.02
N ARG A 166 6.76 -5.37 18.58
CA ARG A 166 5.58 -5.37 19.48
C ARG A 166 4.30 -5.74 18.71
N PRO A 167 3.33 -6.42 19.34
CA PRO A 167 2.03 -6.67 18.73
C PRO A 167 1.35 -5.36 18.27
N PRO A 168 0.68 -5.34 17.10
CA PRO A 168 -0.07 -4.17 16.66
C PRO A 168 -1.30 -3.95 17.53
N THR A 169 -1.60 -2.69 17.85
CA THR A 169 -2.87 -2.31 18.48
C THR A 169 -4.01 -2.32 17.45
N PRO A 170 -5.30 -2.31 17.86
CA PRO A 170 -6.41 -2.12 16.93
C PRO A 170 -6.27 -0.85 16.07
N ALA A 171 -5.73 0.23 16.64
CA ALA A 171 -5.47 1.47 15.91
C ALA A 171 -4.38 1.29 14.84
N ASP A 172 -3.30 0.55 15.12
CA ASP A 172 -2.28 0.17 14.13
C ASP A 172 -2.86 -0.74 13.02
N ARG A 173 -4.01 -1.38 13.27
CA ARG A 173 -4.74 -2.19 12.27
C ARG A 173 -5.83 -1.40 11.53
N GLY A 174 -6.02 -0.12 11.86
CA GLY A 174 -7.11 0.69 11.34
C GLY A 174 -8.49 0.30 11.86
N TRP A 175 -8.57 -0.53 12.89
CA TRP A 175 -9.82 -0.95 13.51
C TRP A 175 -10.37 0.19 14.35
N ARG A 176 -11.68 0.46 14.22
CA ARG A 176 -12.38 1.34 15.16
C ARG A 176 -12.47 0.59 16.49
N LYS A 177 -12.21 1.27 17.61
CA LYS A 177 -12.56 0.72 18.92
C LYS A 177 -14.07 0.46 18.87
N GLU A 178 -14.48 -0.78 19.11
CA GLU A 178 -15.89 -1.06 19.39
C GLU A 178 -16.27 -0.21 20.59
N VAL A 179 -17.20 0.72 20.39
CA VAL A 179 -17.89 1.35 21.51
C VAL A 179 -18.73 0.22 22.07
N LYS A 180 -18.34 -0.33 23.22
CA LYS A 180 -19.23 -1.18 23.99
C LYS A 180 -20.47 -0.33 24.28
N GLN A 181 -21.60 -0.68 23.67
CA GLN A 181 -22.91 -0.18 24.08
C GLN A 181 -23.25 -0.76 25.45
#